data_AF-A0A3N7D2M2-F1
#
_entry.id   AF-A0A3N7D2M2-F1
#
_cell.length_a   1.000
_cell.length_b   1.000
_cell.length_c   1.000
_cell.angle_alpha   90.00
_cell.angle_beta   90.00
_cell.angle_gamma   90.00
#
_symmetry.space_group_name_H-M   'P 1'
#
loop_
_entity.id
_entity.type
_entity.pdbx_description
1 polymer ?
#
loop_
_entity_poly.entity_id
_entity_poly.type
_entity_poly.pdbx_seq_one_letter_code
_entity_poly.pdbx_strand_id
1 'polypeptide(L)'
;QADAPYRSAPDDISQWFVRGSTGAMTPFSAFATTHWSQGASQLERYNGLPAVQIQGAAAQGTSSGTAMSAIEAIAKKQSGTGQAWSGLSYQERLSGGQAPLLFALSILVVFLCLAALYESWSVPFS
;
A
#
# COMPACT_ATOMS: atom_id res chain seq x y z
N GLN A 1 -35.38 -16.33 -10.74
CA GLN A 1 -34.46 -16.08 -9.59
C GLN A 1 -35.11 -16.70 -8.37
N ALA A 2 -34.38 -17.51 -7.60
CA ALA A 2 -34.95 -18.25 -6.47
C ALA A 2 -35.02 -17.39 -5.19
N ASP A 3 -36.03 -17.62 -4.35
CA ASP A 3 -36.21 -16.92 -3.07
C ASP A 3 -35.13 -17.28 -2.05
N ALA A 4 -35.00 -16.46 -1.00
CA ALA A 4 -33.94 -16.59 0.01
C ALA A 4 -33.78 -18.01 0.60
N PRO A 5 -34.84 -18.77 0.92
CA PRO A 5 -34.70 -20.12 1.46
C PRO A 5 -34.07 -21.15 0.51
N TYR A 6 -33.98 -20.85 -0.78
CA TYR A 6 -33.48 -21.77 -1.81
C TYR A 6 -32.05 -21.42 -2.27
N ARG A 7 -31.35 -20.55 -1.52
CA ARG A 7 -29.99 -20.06 -1.83
C ARG A 7 -29.17 -19.65 -0.60
N SER A 8 -29.57 -20.08 0.59
CA SER A 8 -28.94 -19.66 1.85
C SER A 8 -27.84 -20.61 2.31
N ALA A 9 -27.93 -21.88 1.94
CA ALA A 9 -26.96 -22.92 2.25
C ALA A 9 -26.39 -23.54 0.96
N PRO A 10 -25.16 -24.08 1.01
CA PRO A 10 -24.59 -24.82 -0.14
C PRO A 10 -25.46 -26.00 -0.59
N ASP A 11 -26.12 -26.69 0.35
CA ASP A 11 -26.98 -27.85 0.05
C ASP A 11 -28.22 -27.46 -0.78
N ASP A 12 -28.63 -26.19 -0.76
CA ASP A 12 -29.79 -25.70 -1.52
C ASP A 12 -29.58 -25.84 -3.03
N ILE A 13 -28.31 -25.90 -3.50
CA ILE A 13 -28.00 -26.08 -4.92
C ILE A 13 -28.55 -27.41 -5.48
N SER A 14 -28.76 -28.41 -4.62
CA SER A 14 -29.35 -29.70 -5.00
C SER A 14 -30.81 -29.57 -5.44
N GLN A 15 -31.50 -28.52 -5.01
CA GLN A 15 -32.90 -28.24 -5.37
C GLN A 15 -33.02 -27.60 -6.76
N TRP A 16 -31.90 -27.30 -7.42
CA TRP A 16 -31.85 -26.60 -8.69
C TRP A 16 -31.78 -27.58 -9.85
N PHE A 17 -32.64 -27.38 -10.85
CA PHE A 17 -32.71 -28.21 -12.04
C PHE A 17 -32.42 -27.38 -13.28
N VAL A 18 -31.65 -27.95 -14.20
CA VAL A 18 -31.35 -27.36 -15.51
C VAL A 18 -32.02 -28.20 -16.59
N ARG A 19 -32.54 -27.53 -17.63
CA ARG A 19 -33.12 -28.21 -18.78
C ARG A 19 -32.01 -28.71 -19.70
N GLY A 20 -31.95 -30.02 -19.90
CA GLY A 20 -31.05 -30.64 -20.87
C GLY A 20 -31.49 -30.44 -22.33
N SER A 21 -30.64 -30.83 -23.27
CA SER A 21 -30.90 -30.72 -24.72
C SER A 21 -32.15 -31.49 -25.18
N THR A 22 -32.52 -32.54 -24.45
CA THR A 22 -33.73 -33.35 -24.68
C THR A 22 -34.99 -32.76 -24.04
N GLY A 23 -34.89 -31.59 -23.39
CA GLY A 23 -35.98 -30.94 -22.68
C GLY A 23 -36.24 -31.48 -21.26
N ALA A 24 -35.58 -32.58 -20.86
CA ALA A 24 -35.65 -33.14 -19.52
C ALA A 24 -35.01 -32.21 -18.48
N MET A 25 -35.54 -32.21 -17.24
CA MET A 25 -34.97 -31.46 -16.13
C MET A 25 -33.97 -32.33 -15.37
N THR A 26 -32.72 -31.91 -15.29
CA THR A 26 -31.62 -32.62 -14.62
C THR A 26 -31.17 -31.84 -13.39
N PRO A 27 -31.07 -32.47 -12.20
CA PRO A 27 -30.60 -31.78 -10.99
C PRO A 27 -29.11 -31.44 -11.09
N PHE A 28 -28.69 -30.33 -10.49
CA PHE A 28 -27.28 -29.89 -10.48
C PHE A 28 -26.32 -30.94 -9.90
N SER A 29 -26.77 -31.71 -8.90
CA SER A 29 -25.98 -32.78 -8.27
C SER A 29 -25.64 -33.95 -9.20
N ALA A 30 -26.32 -34.09 -10.34
CA ALA A 30 -26.04 -35.16 -11.30
C ALA A 30 -24.74 -34.92 -12.10
N PHE A 31 -24.21 -33.70 -12.11
CA PHE A 31 -23.04 -33.33 -12.93
C PHE A 31 -22.07 -32.33 -12.27
N ALA A 32 -22.36 -31.84 -11.06
CA ALA A 32 -21.50 -30.93 -10.30
C ALA A 32 -21.31 -31.40 -8.84
N THR A 33 -20.19 -31.03 -8.24
CA THR A 33 -19.87 -31.31 -6.83
C THR A 33 -19.44 -30.03 -6.12
N THR A 34 -19.76 -29.92 -4.84
CA THR A 34 -19.45 -28.75 -4.01
C THR A 34 -18.42 -29.13 -2.95
N HIS A 35 -17.43 -28.26 -2.73
CA HIS A 35 -16.46 -28.38 -1.65
C HIS A 35 -16.15 -27.00 -1.07
N TRP A 36 -15.77 -26.97 0.19
CA TRP A 36 -15.30 -25.75 0.83
C TRP A 36 -13.84 -25.48 0.45
N SER A 37 -13.54 -24.24 0.09
CA SER A 37 -12.18 -23.78 -0.17
C SER A 37 -11.97 -22.41 0.46
N GLN A 38 -10.69 -22.07 0.70
CA GLN A 38 -10.30 -20.75 1.16
C GLN A 38 -9.84 -19.93 -0.03
N GLY A 39 -10.39 -18.71 -0.14
CA GLY A 39 -10.00 -17.75 -1.15
C GLY A 39 -9.76 -16.39 -0.51
N ALA A 40 -8.91 -15.57 -1.12
CA ALA A 40 -8.74 -14.19 -0.68
C ALA A 40 -10.05 -13.42 -0.89
N SER A 41 -10.56 -12.78 0.15
CA SER A 41 -11.76 -11.92 0.05
C SER A 41 -11.52 -10.68 -0.81
N GLN A 42 -10.25 -10.27 -0.91
CA GLN A 42 -9.80 -9.15 -1.72
C GLN A 42 -8.43 -9.43 -2.31
N LEU A 43 -8.27 -9.07 -3.58
CA LEU A 43 -6.98 -9.08 -4.27
C LEU A 43 -6.53 -7.64 -4.48
N GLU A 44 -5.47 -7.26 -3.77
CA GLU A 44 -4.88 -5.92 -3.88
C GLU A 44 -3.75 -5.91 -4.89
N ARG A 45 -3.58 -4.76 -5.57
CA ARG A 45 -2.49 -4.54 -6.51
C ARG A 45 -1.91 -3.15 -6.29
N TYR A 46 -0.59 -3.05 -6.40
CA TYR A 46 0.13 -1.78 -6.37
C TYR A 46 1.00 -1.66 -7.62
N ASN A 47 0.87 -0.56 -8.37
CA ASN A 47 1.55 -0.35 -9.65
C ASN A 47 1.42 -1.54 -10.64
N GLY A 48 0.24 -2.17 -10.67
CA GLY A 48 -0.02 -3.31 -11.56
C GLY A 48 0.55 -4.65 -11.11
N LEU A 49 1.21 -4.75 -9.96
CA LEU A 49 1.67 -6.01 -9.39
C LEU A 49 0.77 -6.43 -8.21
N PRO A 50 0.54 -7.74 -8.00
CA PRO A 50 -0.09 -8.23 -6.76
C PRO A 50 0.69 -7.72 -5.55
N ALA A 51 -0.01 -7.11 -4.61
CA ALA A 51 0.60 -6.51 -3.43
C ALA A 51 -0.31 -6.71 -2.23
N VAL A 52 0.27 -6.52 -1.04
CA VAL A 52 -0.47 -6.50 0.22
C VAL A 52 -0.17 -5.18 0.90
N GLN A 53 -1.20 -4.44 1.29
CA GLN A 53 -1.03 -3.22 2.04
C GLN A 53 -0.65 -3.51 3.50
N ILE A 54 0.45 -2.93 3.95
CA ILE A 54 0.89 -2.97 5.35
C ILE A 54 0.81 -1.55 5.91
N GLN A 55 0.22 -1.41 7.09
CA GLN A 55 0.07 -0.15 7.80
C GLN A 55 0.67 -0.27 9.20
N GLY A 56 1.24 0.82 9.70
CA GLY A 56 1.85 0.87 11.02
C GLY A 56 2.32 2.28 11.37
N ALA A 57 2.71 2.45 12.62
CA ALA A 57 3.25 3.70 13.14
C ALA A 57 4.60 3.44 13.84
N ALA A 58 5.42 4.49 13.95
CA ALA A 58 6.63 4.43 14.73
C ALA A 58 6.32 4.19 16.21
N ALA A 59 7.20 3.48 16.90
CA ALA A 59 7.13 3.35 18.35
C ALA A 59 7.31 4.72 19.03
N GLN A 60 6.77 4.86 20.24
CA GLN A 60 6.88 6.10 21.00
C GLN A 60 8.35 6.50 21.19
N GLY A 61 8.66 7.78 20.98
CA GLY A 61 10.03 8.31 21.06
C GLY A 61 10.91 8.01 19.84
N THR A 62 10.38 7.36 18.81
CA THR A 62 11.10 7.05 17.57
C THR A 62 10.55 7.87 16.41
N SER A 63 11.42 8.31 15.50
CA SER A 63 10.99 9.03 14.29
C SER A 63 10.32 8.10 13.27
N SER A 64 9.43 8.65 12.44
CA SER A 64 8.86 7.99 11.27
C SER A 64 9.94 7.49 10.31
N GLY A 65 10.97 8.29 10.02
CA GLY A 65 12.11 7.89 9.18
C GLY A 65 12.89 6.68 9.72
N THR A 66 13.04 6.57 11.04
CA THR A 66 13.63 5.38 11.68
C THR A 66 12.76 4.14 11.48
N ALA A 67 11.45 4.27 11.67
CA ALA A 67 10.51 3.17 11.46
C ALA A 67 10.49 2.71 9.99
N MET A 68 10.48 3.67 9.06
CA MET A 68 10.59 3.38 7.62
C MET A 68 11.87 2.60 7.31
N SER A 69 13.02 3.08 7.81
CA SER A 69 14.31 2.41 7.61
C SER A 69 14.34 0.98 8.15
N ALA A 70 13.69 0.73 9.30
CA ALA A 70 13.57 -0.60 9.87
C ALA A 70 12.74 -1.55 8.98
N ILE A 71 11.61 -1.07 8.43
CA ILE A 71 10.81 -1.83 7.47
C ILE A 71 11.62 -2.15 6.21
N GLU A 72 12.40 -1.20 5.69
CA GLU A 72 13.27 -1.46 4.53
C GLU A 72 14.32 -2.54 4.83
N ALA A 73 14.88 -2.53 6.03
CA ALA A 73 15.85 -3.54 6.46
C ALA A 73 15.22 -4.93 6.58
N ILE A 74 13.96 -5.03 7.01
CA ILE A 74 13.20 -6.28 7.07
C ILE A 74 12.88 -6.78 5.65
N ALA A 75 12.37 -5.90 4.79
CA ALA A 75 12.01 -6.25 3.43
C ALA A 75 13.21 -6.73 2.61
N LYS A 76 14.39 -6.12 2.79
CA LYS A 76 15.64 -6.56 2.14
C LYS A 76 16.03 -8.01 2.44
N LYS A 77 15.56 -8.59 3.55
CA LYS A 77 15.83 -10.00 3.90
C LYS A 77 14.92 -10.98 3.15
N GLN A 78 13.80 -10.50 2.60
CA GLN A 78 12.85 -11.32 1.86
C GLN A 78 13.19 -11.30 0.38
N SER A 79 13.82 -12.36 -0.12
CA SER A 79 14.13 -12.51 -1.54
C SER A 79 12.86 -12.70 -2.38
N GLY A 80 12.79 -12.03 -3.53
CA GLY A 80 11.67 -12.19 -4.48
C GLY A 80 10.43 -11.33 -4.18
N THR A 81 10.46 -10.50 -3.13
CA THR A 81 9.38 -9.55 -2.83
C THR A 81 9.88 -8.11 -3.02
N GLY A 82 9.10 -7.30 -3.73
CA GLY A 82 9.34 -5.86 -3.85
C GLY A 82 8.67 -5.08 -2.72
N GLN A 83 9.20 -3.91 -2.38
CA GLN A 83 8.55 -2.98 -1.47
C GLN A 83 8.28 -1.64 -2.17
N ALA A 84 7.19 -0.99 -1.81
CA ALA A 84 6.89 0.36 -2.25
C ALA A 84 6.20 1.15 -1.14
N TRP A 85 6.56 2.43 -1.03
CA TRP A 85 5.90 3.36 -0.13
C TRP A 85 4.76 4.06 -0.86
N SER A 86 3.68 4.36 -0.14
CA SER A 86 2.52 5.11 -0.62
C SER A 86 2.13 6.21 0.36
N GLY A 87 1.30 7.15 -0.09
CA GLY A 87 0.75 8.22 0.75
C GLY A 87 1.82 9.06 1.46
N LEU A 88 1.63 9.25 2.77
CA LEU A 88 2.50 10.09 3.61
C LEU A 88 3.95 9.60 3.62
N SER A 89 4.18 8.29 3.74
CA SER A 89 5.54 7.74 3.75
C SER A 89 6.26 7.94 2.42
N TYR A 90 5.52 7.94 1.29
CA TYR A 90 6.10 8.27 -0.01
C TYR A 90 6.53 9.75 -0.08
N GLN A 91 5.68 10.66 0.41
CA GLN A 91 6.00 12.09 0.47
C GLN A 91 7.18 12.38 1.41
N GLU A 92 7.20 11.76 2.58
CA GLU A 92 8.30 11.88 3.54
C GLU A 92 9.62 11.43 2.91
N ARG A 93 9.61 10.36 2.11
CA ARG A 93 10.80 9.91 1.37
C ARG A 93 11.24 10.91 0.29
N LEU A 94 10.30 11.51 -0.43
CA LEU A 94 10.62 12.48 -1.49
C LEU A 94 11.15 13.80 -0.94
N SER A 95 10.55 14.30 0.15
CA SER A 95 10.95 15.55 0.81
C SER A 95 12.11 15.35 1.79
N GLY A 96 12.41 14.09 2.14
CA GLY A 96 13.49 13.73 3.05
C GLY A 96 14.84 14.26 2.59
N GLY A 97 15.45 15.10 3.42
CA GLY A 97 16.80 15.63 3.18
C GLY A 97 16.87 16.96 2.42
N GLN A 98 15.74 17.60 2.08
CA GLN A 98 15.76 18.93 1.43
C GLN A 98 16.06 20.09 2.41
N ALA A 99 15.74 19.92 3.71
CA ALA A 99 15.89 20.98 4.70
C ALA A 99 17.34 21.49 4.87
N PRO A 100 18.39 20.65 4.95
CA PRO A 100 19.77 21.14 5.04
C PRO A 100 20.18 22.00 3.86
N LEU A 101 19.79 21.63 2.64
CA LEU A 101 20.10 22.39 1.43
C LEU A 101 19.35 23.73 1.41
N LEU A 102 18.09 23.73 1.85
CA LEU A 102 17.31 24.95 2.02
C LEU A 102 17.99 25.90 3.01
N PHE A 103 18.37 25.43 4.19
CA PHE A 103 19.08 26.25 5.18
C PHE A 103 20.43 26.74 4.67
N ALA A 104 21.21 25.89 3.99
CA ALA A 104 22.49 26.30 3.41
C ALA A 104 22.31 27.45 2.40
N LEU A 105 21.31 27.35 1.52
CA LEU A 105 20.98 28.40 0.56
C LEU A 105 20.49 29.68 1.27
N SER A 106 19.62 29.54 2.28
CA SER A 106 19.15 30.69 3.07
C SER A 106 20.29 31.42 3.78
N ILE A 107 21.19 30.70 4.43
CA ILE A 107 22.38 31.27 5.10
C ILE A 107 23.26 31.98 4.09
N LEU A 108 23.51 31.36 2.93
CA LEU A 108 24.30 31.95 1.86
C LEU A 108 23.68 33.26 1.35
N VAL A 109 22.37 33.29 1.13
CA VAL A 109 21.68 34.50 0.66
C VAL A 109 21.72 35.61 1.72
N VAL A 110 21.44 35.28 2.99
CA VAL A 110 21.54 36.24 4.11
C VAL A 110 22.96 36.81 4.22
N PHE A 111 23.97 35.95 4.12
CA PHE A 111 25.37 36.35 4.10
C PHE A 111 25.67 37.34 2.98
N LEU A 112 25.24 37.06 1.74
CA LEU A 112 25.45 37.93 0.58
C LEU A 112 24.74 39.28 0.74
N CYS A 113 23.52 39.29 1.28
CA CYS A 113 22.78 40.54 1.54
C CYS A 113 23.49 41.41 2.58
N LEU A 114 24.00 40.82 3.67
CA LEU A 114 24.75 41.56 4.69
C LEU A 114 26.10 42.06 4.16
N ALA A 115 26.81 41.24 3.38
CA ALA A 115 28.07 41.64 2.78
C ALA A 115 27.89 42.83 1.82
N ALA A 116 26.81 42.85 1.05
CA ALA A 116 26.48 43.96 0.16
C ALA A 116 26.07 45.23 0.93
N LEU A 117 25.29 45.09 2.02
CA LEU A 117 24.81 46.22 2.81
C LEU A 117 25.93 46.93 3.58
N TYR A 118 26.85 46.16 4.16
CA TYR A 118 27.98 46.68 4.93
C TYR A 118 29.25 46.89 4.09
N GLU A 119 29.18 46.58 2.79
CA GLU A 119 30.31 46.63 1.85
C GLU A 119 31.54 45.84 2.34
N SER A 120 31.31 44.82 3.17
CA SER A 120 32.33 44.07 3.89
C SER A 120 31.95 42.62 4.06
N TRP A 121 32.87 41.72 3.69
CA TRP A 121 32.69 40.27 3.77
C TRP A 121 32.90 39.70 5.17
N SER A 122 33.44 40.50 6.10
CA SER A 122 33.80 40.06 7.46
C SER A 122 32.71 40.34 8.50
N VAL A 123 31.92 41.41 8.30
CA VAL A 123 30.83 41.81 9.21
C VAL A 123 29.73 40.74 9.35
N PRO A 124 29.34 39.99 8.30
CA PRO A 124 28.32 38.95 8.45
C PRO A 124 28.77 37.71 9.25
N PHE A 125 30.06 37.56 9.55
CA PHE A 125 30.63 36.44 10.30
C PHE A 125 30.91 36.76 11.78
N SER A 126 31.03 38.03 12.16
CA SER A 126 31.36 38.48 13.53
C SER A 126 30.11 38.66 14.39
#